data_AF-A0AAD5I486-F1
#
_entry.id   AF-A0AAD5I486-F1
#
_cell.length_a   1.000
_cell.length_b   1.000
_cell.length_c   1.000
_cell.angle_alpha   90.00
_cell.angle_beta   90.00
_cell.angle_gamma   90.00
#
_symmetry.space_group_name_H-M   'P 1'
#
loop_
_entity.id
_entity.type
_entity.pdbx_description
1 polymer ?
#
loop_
_entity_poly.entity_id
_entity_poly.type
_entity_poly.pdbx_seq_one_letter_code
_entity_poly.pdbx_strand_id
1 'polypeptide(L)'
;MAKFKSTPGLPEMEKELGYSVDSMTLLGTEERFYSDLKPVPNDKLKQFLREYQELIRGNQPKMHDLVSTHELVIKGDGCSVVITQADRIAFYRYAVDIKYSCPKLPSIEASRSLETFSSDSPFLNMPRELRENIYRFALPPRELGIKDIDAFERQCFPIAVGDPSGYFFQVGQEPAILGVNKQIRQEALPFAYRSTTFCLDDLDDAVKVLVGVGQIGRDNMTSLQFHGRARTKFSLY
;
A
#
# COMPACT_ATOMS: atom_id res chain seq x y z
N MET A 1 26.76 -13.94 -39.14
CA MET A 1 27.43 -12.63 -38.91
C MET A 1 26.40 -11.64 -38.43
N ALA A 2 26.46 -11.20 -37.17
CA ALA A 2 25.56 -10.17 -36.66
C ALA A 2 25.98 -8.82 -37.25
N LYS A 3 25.06 -8.14 -37.96
CA LYS A 3 25.31 -6.78 -38.45
C LYS A 3 25.17 -5.83 -37.27
N PHE A 4 26.25 -5.19 -36.84
CA PHE A 4 26.18 -4.09 -35.87
C PHE A 4 25.37 -2.95 -36.49
N LYS A 5 24.24 -2.61 -35.88
CA LYS A 5 23.57 -1.34 -36.18
C LYS A 5 24.42 -0.23 -35.58
N SER A 6 24.79 0.75 -36.40
CA SER A 6 25.45 1.97 -35.92
C SER A 6 24.54 2.68 -34.91
N THR A 7 25.14 3.18 -33.83
CA THR A 7 24.43 4.06 -32.89
C THR A 7 23.92 5.28 -33.65
N PRO A 8 22.63 5.62 -33.55
CA PRO A 8 22.06 6.77 -34.25
C PRO A 8 22.73 8.07 -33.80
N GLY A 9 22.74 9.06 -34.69
CA GLY A 9 23.28 10.38 -34.38
C GLY A 9 22.37 11.17 -33.43
N LEU A 10 22.93 12.15 -32.72
CA LEU A 10 22.14 13.02 -31.82
C LEU A 10 20.92 13.68 -32.51
N PRO A 11 21.01 14.20 -33.75
CA PRO A 11 19.84 14.74 -34.45
C PRO A 11 18.75 13.71 -34.75
N GLU A 12 19.13 12.44 -34.93
CA GLU A 12 18.17 11.36 -35.13
C GLU A 12 17.44 11.02 -33.84
N MET A 13 18.15 11.00 -32.71
CA MET A 13 17.57 10.79 -31.39
C MET A 13 16.58 11.90 -31.01
N GLU A 14 16.93 13.17 -31.25
CA GLU A 14 16.04 14.32 -30.98
C GLU A 14 14.76 14.25 -31.81
N LYS A 15 14.89 13.82 -33.07
CA LYS A 15 13.74 13.60 -33.95
C LYS A 15 12.82 12.48 -33.44
N GLU A 16 13.37 11.39 -32.90
CA GLU A 16 12.57 10.29 -32.34
C GLU A 16 11.90 10.66 -31.01
N LEU A 17 12.58 11.43 -30.15
CA LEU A 17 12.02 11.89 -28.86
C LEU A 17 11.03 13.06 -29.02
N GLY A 18 11.11 13.81 -30.12
CA GLY A 18 10.23 14.95 -30.39
C GLY A 18 10.64 16.25 -29.68
N TYR A 19 11.84 16.31 -29.11
CA TYR A 19 12.40 17.49 -28.47
C TYR A 19 13.93 17.51 -28.54
N SER A 20 14.53 18.69 -28.42
CA SER A 20 16.00 18.88 -28.47
C SER A 20 16.63 18.83 -27.08
N VAL A 21 17.87 18.36 -26.98
CA VAL A 21 18.64 18.31 -25.72
C VAL A 21 18.72 19.69 -25.05
N ASP A 22 18.83 20.76 -25.84
CA ASP A 22 18.92 22.13 -25.33
C ASP A 22 17.62 22.62 -24.69
N SER A 23 16.48 22.04 -25.09
CA SER A 23 15.16 22.37 -24.53
C SER A 23 14.89 21.74 -23.17
N MET A 24 15.72 20.79 -22.71
CA MET A 24 15.61 20.24 -21.36
C MET A 24 15.97 21.31 -20.32
N THR A 25 14.98 21.69 -19.50
CA THR A 25 15.19 22.49 -18.30
C THR A 25 15.68 21.60 -17.16
N LEU A 26 16.84 21.93 -16.60
CA LEU A 26 17.32 21.31 -15.36
C LEU A 26 16.41 21.79 -14.23
N LEU A 27 15.48 20.94 -13.82
CA LEU A 27 14.56 21.23 -12.74
C LEU A 27 15.22 20.97 -11.39
N GLY A 28 15.78 22.02 -10.78
CA GLY A 28 16.16 22.08 -9.37
C GLY A 28 17.25 21.07 -8.92
N THR A 29 17.77 21.27 -7.71
CA THR A 29 18.72 20.36 -7.04
C THR A 29 18.04 19.17 -6.35
N GLU A 30 16.76 18.94 -6.63
CA GLU A 30 16.01 17.86 -6.01
C GLU A 30 16.41 16.52 -6.65
N GLU A 31 16.75 15.54 -5.80
CA GLU A 31 17.10 14.19 -6.25
C GLU A 31 15.87 13.54 -6.90
N ARG A 32 16.01 13.18 -8.18
CA ARG A 32 14.97 12.52 -8.97
C ARG A 32 15.39 11.10 -9.30
N PHE A 33 14.39 10.24 -9.49
CA PHE A 33 14.61 8.83 -9.82
C PHE A 33 13.74 8.43 -11.01
N TYR A 34 14.27 7.55 -11.87
CA TYR A 34 13.49 6.88 -12.90
C TYR A 34 12.59 5.79 -12.29
N SER A 35 11.71 5.21 -13.09
CA SER A 35 10.82 4.11 -12.67
C SER A 35 11.56 2.85 -12.22
N ASP A 36 12.83 2.68 -12.60
CA ASP A 36 13.72 1.61 -12.11
C ASP A 36 14.52 2.01 -10.86
N LEU A 37 14.14 3.10 -10.20
CA LEU A 37 14.78 3.67 -9.00
C LEU A 37 16.24 4.08 -9.18
N LYS A 38 16.73 4.19 -10.42
CA LYS A 38 18.05 4.77 -10.67
C LYS A 38 17.98 6.30 -10.59
N PRO A 39 18.96 6.95 -9.94
CA PRO A 39 18.99 8.40 -9.87
C PRO A 39 19.08 9.01 -11.27
N VAL A 40 18.33 10.08 -11.50
CA VAL A 40 18.39 10.85 -12.74
C VAL A 40 19.73 11.58 -12.75
N PRO A 41 20.57 11.37 -13.78
CA PRO A 41 21.84 12.09 -13.87
C PRO A 41 21.60 13.61 -13.97
N ASN A 42 22.40 14.40 -13.25
CA ASN A 42 22.40 15.87 -13.36
C ASN A 42 22.94 16.40 -14.70
N ASP A 43 23.34 15.49 -15.60
CA ASP A 43 23.88 15.79 -16.91
C ASP A 43 22.77 15.62 -17.95
N LYS A 44 22.42 16.72 -18.65
CA LYS A 44 21.34 16.75 -19.65
C LYS A 44 21.53 15.68 -20.73
N LEU A 45 22.76 15.46 -21.18
CA LEU A 45 23.06 14.50 -22.23
C LEU A 45 22.84 13.06 -21.72
N LYS A 46 23.26 12.77 -20.49
CA LYS A 46 23.01 11.45 -19.87
C LYS A 46 21.52 11.19 -19.64
N GLN A 47 20.77 12.21 -19.21
CA GLN A 47 19.33 12.11 -19.05
C GLN A 47 18.63 11.84 -20.40
N PHE A 48 18.97 12.61 -21.42
CA PHE A 48 18.45 12.46 -22.78
C PHE A 48 18.76 11.08 -23.37
N LEU A 49 20.01 10.62 -23.28
CA LEU A 49 20.43 9.29 -23.75
C LEU A 49 19.66 8.18 -23.04
N ARG A 50 19.34 8.38 -21.75
CA ARG A 50 18.57 7.40 -20.99
C ARG A 50 17.11 7.37 -21.42
N GLU A 51 16.48 8.52 -21.62
CA GLU A 51 15.09 8.60 -22.13
C GLU A 51 14.98 7.98 -23.52
N TYR A 52 15.98 8.20 -24.38
CA TYR A 52 16.07 7.55 -25.69
C TYR A 52 16.17 6.02 -25.60
N GLN A 53 16.98 5.50 -24.68
CA GLN A 53 17.10 4.05 -24.47
C GLN A 53 15.77 3.42 -24.02
N GLU A 54 15.02 4.08 -23.14
CA GLU A 54 13.71 3.58 -22.71
C GLU A 54 12.69 3.62 -23.85
N LEU A 55 12.73 4.63 -24.73
CA LEU A 55 11.90 4.69 -25.94
C LEU A 55 12.17 3.50 -26.88
N ILE A 56 13.44 3.23 -27.19
CA ILE A 56 13.82 2.07 -28.04
C ILE A 56 13.35 0.76 -27.41
N ARG A 57 13.53 0.64 -26.09
CA ARG A 57 13.13 -0.55 -25.33
C ARG A 57 11.62 -0.75 -25.32
N GLY A 58 10.83 0.33 -25.38
CA GLY A 58 9.38 0.28 -25.56
C GLY A 58 8.96 -0.15 -26.98
N ASN A 59 9.72 0.26 -27.99
CA ASN A 59 9.42 -0.02 -29.40
C ASN A 59 9.92 -1.37 -29.91
N GLN A 60 10.78 -2.07 -29.17
CA GLN A 60 11.06 -3.46 -29.52
C GLN A 60 9.77 -4.27 -29.32
N PRO A 61 9.23 -4.91 -30.37
CA PRO A 61 8.14 -5.84 -30.21
C PRO A 61 8.70 -6.92 -29.29
N LYS A 62 8.22 -6.92 -28.05
CA LYS A 62 8.54 -8.00 -27.12
C LYS A 62 8.03 -9.25 -27.81
N MET A 63 8.90 -10.02 -28.47
CA MET A 63 8.66 -11.43 -28.73
C MET A 63 8.60 -12.07 -27.35
N HIS A 64 7.43 -11.91 -26.72
CA HIS A 64 6.99 -12.78 -25.68
C HIS A 64 6.71 -14.10 -26.37
N ASP A 65 7.75 -14.92 -26.46
CA ASP A 65 7.55 -16.36 -26.41
C ASP A 65 6.57 -16.65 -25.26
N LEU A 66 5.47 -17.27 -25.68
CA LEU A 66 4.67 -18.27 -24.96
C LEU A 66 4.61 -18.14 -23.44
N VAL A 67 3.39 -17.84 -22.97
CA VAL A 67 2.77 -18.45 -21.79
C VAL A 67 3.74 -18.70 -20.66
N SER A 68 4.05 -17.64 -19.92
CA SER A 68 4.51 -17.85 -18.56
C SER A 68 3.48 -17.29 -17.58
N THR A 69 2.68 -18.22 -17.07
CA THR A 69 1.93 -18.16 -15.83
C THR A 69 2.93 -18.07 -14.67
N HIS A 70 3.66 -16.96 -14.58
CA HIS A 70 4.56 -16.73 -13.47
C HIS A 70 3.75 -16.19 -12.29
N GLU A 71 3.45 -17.06 -11.34
CA GLU A 71 3.27 -16.64 -9.95
C GLU A 71 4.55 -15.93 -9.49
N LEU A 72 4.43 -14.67 -9.11
CA LEU A 72 5.52 -13.98 -8.42
C LEU A 72 5.36 -14.24 -6.93
N VAL A 73 6.25 -15.05 -6.36
CA VAL A 73 6.27 -15.36 -4.94
C VAL A 73 7.39 -14.56 -4.27
N ILE A 74 7.03 -13.56 -3.48
CA ILE A 74 7.98 -12.78 -2.66
C ILE A 74 8.03 -13.44 -1.28
N LYS A 75 9.22 -13.81 -0.79
CA LYS A 75 9.41 -14.48 0.52
C LYS A 75 10.30 -13.65 1.44
N GLY A 76 9.92 -13.52 2.72
CA GLY A 76 10.69 -12.85 3.76
C GLY A 76 10.19 -13.21 5.17
N ASP A 77 11.11 -13.44 6.12
CA ASP A 77 10.83 -13.71 7.55
C ASP A 77 9.72 -14.75 7.85
N GLY A 78 9.58 -15.77 6.99
CA GLY A 78 8.61 -16.86 7.14
C GLY A 78 7.23 -16.60 6.50
N CYS A 79 7.02 -15.41 5.94
CA CYS A 79 5.84 -15.05 5.16
C CYS A 79 6.12 -15.10 3.65
N SER A 80 5.08 -15.36 2.86
CA SER A 80 5.18 -15.29 1.40
C SER A 80 3.94 -14.65 0.79
N VAL A 81 4.14 -13.67 -0.08
CA VAL A 81 3.08 -13.04 -0.87
C VAL A 81 3.13 -13.62 -2.28
N VAL A 82 2.02 -14.21 -2.74
CA VAL A 82 1.89 -14.80 -4.08
C VAL A 82 1.02 -13.90 -4.94
N ILE A 83 1.57 -13.40 -6.04
CA ILE A 83 0.86 -12.55 -6.99
C ILE A 83 0.53 -13.39 -8.23
N THR A 84 -0.76 -13.72 -8.40
CA THR A 84 -1.29 -14.46 -9.56
C THR A 84 -1.91 -13.50 -10.57
N GLN A 85 -1.57 -13.69 -11.84
CA GLN A 85 -2.13 -12.91 -12.95
C GLN A 85 -3.41 -13.57 -13.46
N ALA A 86 -4.57 -12.90 -13.33
CA ALA A 86 -5.84 -13.39 -13.86
C ALA A 86 -6.02 -13.03 -15.35
N ASP A 87 -6.06 -11.75 -15.74
CA ASP A 87 -6.37 -11.32 -17.13
C ASP A 87 -5.66 -9.97 -17.48
N ARG A 88 -4.96 -9.81 -18.63
CA ARG A 88 -4.00 -8.69 -18.97
C ARG A 88 -4.63 -7.43 -19.60
N ILE A 89 -4.13 -6.17 -19.48
CA ILE A 89 -2.82 -5.50 -19.80
C ILE A 89 -2.30 -4.61 -18.62
N ALA A 90 -0.99 -4.35 -18.55
CA ALA A 90 -0.20 -4.03 -17.33
C ALA A 90 0.51 -2.66 -17.24
N PHE A 91 0.75 -2.22 -15.99
CA PHE A 91 1.96 -1.53 -15.47
C PHE A 91 2.39 -2.23 -14.17
N TYR A 92 3.69 -2.26 -13.84
CA TYR A 92 4.24 -2.96 -12.66
C TYR A 92 4.70 -1.98 -11.58
N ARG A 93 4.43 -2.33 -10.32
CA ARG A 93 4.70 -1.56 -9.11
C ARG A 93 5.30 -2.52 -8.08
N TYR A 94 6.41 -2.16 -7.45
CA TYR A 94 7.07 -2.95 -6.40
C TYR A 94 6.79 -2.34 -5.03
N ALA A 95 6.68 -3.18 -4.01
CA ALA A 95 6.56 -2.78 -2.61
C ALA A 95 7.90 -3.00 -1.89
N VAL A 96 8.22 -2.04 -1.02
CA VAL A 96 9.40 -1.94 -0.16
C VAL A 96 9.08 -2.60 1.17
N ASP A 97 10.04 -3.37 1.71
CA ASP A 97 9.97 -3.86 3.07
C ASP A 97 10.53 -2.79 4.03
N ILE A 98 9.65 -2.10 4.74
CA ILE A 98 10.04 -1.09 5.74
C ILE A 98 10.20 -1.81 7.07
N LYS A 99 11.43 -2.18 7.39
CA LYS A 99 11.80 -2.63 8.73
C LYS A 99 11.84 -1.43 9.67
N TYR A 100 10.71 -1.14 10.31
CA TYR A 100 10.70 -0.28 11.47
C TYR A 100 11.39 -1.02 12.62
N SER A 101 12.68 -0.78 12.80
CA SER A 101 13.31 -0.96 14.10
C SER A 101 12.75 0.10 15.04
N CYS A 102 11.47 -0.01 15.38
CA CYS A 102 10.89 0.81 16.41
C CYS A 102 11.71 0.46 17.66
N PRO A 103 12.47 1.42 18.26
CA PRO A 103 13.14 1.16 19.52
C PRO A 103 12.06 0.63 20.43
N LYS A 104 12.27 -0.56 21.01
CA LYS A 104 11.31 -1.24 21.90
C LYS A 104 10.76 -0.18 22.84
N LEU A 105 9.59 0.37 22.50
CA LEU A 105 8.87 1.24 23.41
C LEU A 105 8.70 0.36 24.63
N PRO A 106 9.18 0.81 25.81
CA PRO A 106 9.21 -0.01 27.00
C PRO A 106 7.85 -0.67 27.10
N SER A 107 7.84 -2.00 27.05
CA SER A 107 6.63 -2.77 26.88
C SER A 107 5.60 -2.27 27.90
N ILE A 108 4.61 -1.52 27.42
CA ILE A 108 3.45 -1.11 28.22
C ILE A 108 2.59 -2.35 28.52
N GLU A 109 3.00 -3.55 28.08
CA GLU A 109 2.45 -4.82 28.59
C GLU A 109 2.69 -5.00 30.11
N ALA A 110 3.49 -4.15 30.77
CA ALA A 110 3.50 -4.05 32.23
C ALA A 110 2.23 -3.41 32.83
N SER A 111 1.31 -2.88 32.00
CA SER A 111 -0.02 -2.40 32.40
C SER A 111 -1.14 -3.34 31.91
N ARG A 112 -0.87 -4.64 31.80
CA ARG A 112 -1.91 -5.66 32.03
C ARG A 112 -2.09 -5.88 33.54
N SER A 113 -2.16 -4.81 34.31
CA SER A 113 -3.00 -4.85 35.50
C SER A 113 -4.40 -5.14 34.98
N LEU A 114 -4.80 -6.40 35.10
CA LEU A 114 -6.18 -6.84 35.13
C LEU A 114 -6.91 -5.93 36.11
N GLU A 115 -7.30 -4.74 35.66
CA GLU A 115 -8.46 -4.09 36.19
C GLU A 115 -9.58 -5.06 35.83
N THR A 116 -9.87 -5.97 36.76
CA THR A 116 -11.15 -6.63 36.92
C THR A 116 -12.18 -5.53 37.07
N PHE A 117 -12.46 -4.82 35.98
CA PHE A 117 -13.72 -4.14 35.82
C PHE A 117 -14.73 -5.27 35.88
N SER A 118 -15.42 -5.36 37.02
CA SER A 118 -16.70 -6.05 37.14
C SER A 118 -17.65 -5.32 36.19
N SER A 119 -17.47 -5.60 34.90
CA SER A 119 -18.31 -5.09 33.86
C SER A 119 -19.56 -5.95 33.95
N ASP A 120 -20.55 -5.45 34.69
CA ASP A 120 -21.91 -6.00 34.77
C ASP A 120 -22.64 -5.93 33.40
N SER A 121 -21.92 -5.77 32.29
CA SER A 121 -22.48 -5.83 30.95
C SER A 121 -22.93 -7.27 30.67
N PRO A 122 -24.24 -7.52 30.51
CA PRO A 122 -24.73 -8.85 30.16
C PRO A 122 -24.18 -9.32 28.81
N PHE A 123 -23.77 -8.37 27.95
CA PHE A 123 -23.12 -8.67 26.69
C PHE A 123 -21.75 -9.33 26.89
N LEU A 124 -20.90 -8.79 27.77
CA LEU A 124 -19.55 -9.32 28.02
C LEU A 124 -19.56 -10.64 28.79
N ASN A 125 -20.68 -10.97 29.46
CA ASN A 125 -20.92 -12.27 30.08
C ASN A 125 -21.30 -13.38 29.09
N MET A 126 -21.53 -13.05 27.81
CA MET A 126 -21.83 -14.07 26.80
C MET A 126 -20.57 -14.84 26.38
N PRO A 127 -20.71 -16.14 26.04
CA PRO A 127 -19.65 -16.90 25.39
C PRO A 127 -19.07 -16.14 24.20
N ARG A 128 -17.75 -16.23 24.05
CA ARG A 128 -17.00 -15.49 23.03
C ARG A 128 -17.53 -15.78 21.63
N GLU A 129 -17.91 -17.02 21.35
CA GLU A 129 -18.42 -17.47 20.06
C GLU A 129 -19.71 -16.74 19.67
N LEU A 130 -20.60 -16.49 20.64
CA LEU A 130 -21.82 -15.72 20.41
C LEU A 130 -21.50 -14.25 20.14
N ARG A 131 -20.55 -13.68 20.89
CA ARG A 131 -20.08 -12.31 20.66
C ARG A 131 -19.46 -12.15 19.28
N GLU A 132 -18.64 -13.10 18.84
CA GLU A 132 -18.04 -13.10 17.50
C GLU A 132 -19.10 -13.18 16.39
N ASN A 133 -20.14 -14.00 16.56
CA ASN A 133 -21.27 -14.01 15.63
C ASN A 133 -21.99 -12.67 15.58
N ILE A 134 -22.24 -12.04 16.73
CA ILE A 134 -22.84 -10.71 16.80
C ILE A 134 -21.96 -9.67 16.10
N TYR A 135 -20.63 -9.72 16.29
CA TYR A 135 -19.69 -8.83 15.60
C TYR A 135 -19.77 -8.99 14.08
N ARG A 136 -19.82 -10.23 13.57
CA ARG A 136 -19.98 -10.48 12.12
C ARG A 136 -21.27 -9.88 11.55
N PHE A 137 -22.37 -9.92 12.30
CA PHE A 137 -23.63 -9.29 11.88
C PHE A 137 -23.61 -7.77 12.02
N ALA A 138 -22.96 -7.24 13.07
CA ALA A 138 -22.88 -5.82 13.34
C ALA A 138 -21.86 -5.08 12.44
N LEU A 139 -20.94 -5.81 11.80
CA LEU A 139 -19.86 -5.29 10.97
C LEU A 139 -20.01 -5.79 9.52
N PRO A 140 -21.06 -5.34 8.79
CA PRO A 140 -21.26 -5.75 7.42
C PRO A 140 -20.08 -5.34 6.53
N PRO A 141 -19.87 -6.03 5.40
CA PRO A 141 -18.86 -5.63 4.42
C PRO A 141 -19.03 -4.17 4.00
N ARG A 142 -17.93 -3.43 3.97
CA ARG A 142 -17.94 -2.00 3.62
C ARG A 142 -16.68 -1.58 2.90
N GLU A 143 -16.76 -0.44 2.23
CA GLU A 143 -15.63 0.20 1.58
C GLU A 143 -15.23 1.45 2.37
N LEU A 144 -13.96 1.54 2.75
CA LEU A 144 -13.39 2.71 3.41
C LEU A 144 -12.43 3.40 2.44
N GLY A 145 -12.89 4.51 1.86
CA GLY A 145 -12.06 5.40 1.05
C GLY A 145 -11.50 6.54 1.88
N ILE A 146 -10.22 6.89 1.67
CA ILE A 146 -9.68 8.17 2.13
C ILE A 146 -10.20 9.24 1.17
N LYS A 147 -11.38 9.81 1.49
CA LYS A 147 -12.01 10.81 0.62
C LYS A 147 -11.29 12.16 0.65
N ASP A 148 -10.64 12.45 1.77
CA ASP A 148 -9.95 13.71 2.02
C ASP A 148 -8.69 13.41 2.83
N ILE A 149 -7.55 13.38 2.13
CA ILE A 149 -6.24 13.10 2.70
C ILE A 149 -5.86 14.20 3.71
N ASP A 150 -6.20 15.46 3.42
CA ASP A 150 -5.87 16.59 4.28
C ASP A 150 -6.65 16.53 5.60
N ALA A 151 -7.95 16.20 5.54
CA ALA A 151 -8.75 16.00 6.75
C ALA A 151 -8.27 14.78 7.54
N PHE A 152 -7.92 13.70 6.83
CA PHE A 152 -7.38 12.48 7.42
C PHE A 152 -6.06 12.74 8.17
N GLU A 153 -5.11 13.43 7.55
CA GLU A 153 -3.81 13.75 8.15
C GLU A 153 -3.94 14.65 9.38
N ARG A 154 -4.88 15.60 9.36
CA ARG A 154 -5.04 16.55 10.48
C ARG A 154 -5.80 15.96 11.65
N GLN A 155 -6.80 15.12 11.39
CA GLN A 155 -7.76 14.71 12.42
C GLN A 155 -7.59 13.26 12.85
N CYS A 156 -7.32 12.35 11.91
CA CYS A 156 -7.37 10.92 12.17
C CYS A 156 -5.98 10.31 12.38
N PHE A 157 -4.99 10.74 11.60
CA PHE A 157 -3.66 10.13 11.61
C PHE A 157 -2.93 10.28 12.95
N PRO A 158 -2.90 11.46 13.63
CA PRO A 158 -2.24 11.59 14.92
C PRO A 158 -2.91 10.74 16.00
N ILE A 159 -4.25 10.62 15.95
CA ILE A 159 -5.04 9.79 16.87
C ILE A 159 -4.73 8.31 16.64
N ALA A 160 -4.71 7.87 15.37
CA ALA A 160 -4.46 6.48 15.01
C ALA A 160 -3.03 6.03 15.36
N VAL A 161 -2.03 6.87 15.10
CA VAL A 161 -0.63 6.58 15.47
C VAL A 161 -0.45 6.51 16.98
N GLY A 162 -1.22 7.31 17.73
CA GLY A 162 -1.20 7.32 19.20
C GLY A 162 -1.96 6.16 19.86
N ASP A 163 -2.82 5.43 19.13
CA ASP A 163 -3.59 4.33 19.70
C ASP A 163 -2.83 2.99 19.55
N PRO A 164 -2.29 2.41 20.63
CA PRO A 164 -1.57 1.14 20.57
C PRO A 164 -2.47 -0.04 20.17
N SER A 165 -3.80 0.12 20.23
CA SER A 165 -4.74 -0.89 19.70
C SER A 165 -4.80 -0.92 18.18
N GLY A 166 -4.18 0.04 17.49
CA GLY A 166 -4.24 0.16 16.04
C GLY A 166 -5.66 0.48 15.58
N TYR A 167 -6.37 1.36 16.29
CA TYR A 167 -7.71 1.77 15.92
C TYR A 167 -7.65 2.77 14.77
N PHE A 168 -8.10 2.34 13.59
CA PHE A 168 -8.06 3.15 12.38
C PHE A 168 -9.41 3.13 11.67
N PHE A 169 -10.29 4.02 12.11
CA PHE A 169 -11.51 4.35 11.39
C PHE A 169 -11.71 5.87 11.43
N GLN A 170 -12.07 6.44 10.28
CA GLN A 170 -12.34 7.87 10.18
C GLN A 170 -13.50 8.22 11.11
N VAL A 171 -13.34 9.32 11.84
CA VAL A 171 -14.35 9.85 12.75
C VAL A 171 -15.68 10.00 12.00
N GLY A 172 -16.74 9.35 12.48
CA GLY A 172 -18.07 9.37 11.87
C GLY A 172 -18.35 8.29 10.82
N GLN A 173 -17.35 7.52 10.40
CA GLN A 173 -17.54 6.28 9.63
C GLN A 173 -17.25 5.03 10.46
N GLU A 174 -17.01 5.21 11.75
CA GLU A 174 -16.78 4.14 12.71
C GLU A 174 -18.05 3.29 12.88
N PRO A 175 -17.96 1.95 12.82
CA PRO A 175 -19.06 1.11 13.26
C PRO A 175 -19.35 1.42 14.72
N ALA A 176 -20.61 1.72 15.05
CA ALA A 176 -21.02 2.11 16.39
C ALA A 176 -20.52 1.15 17.48
N ILE A 177 -20.44 -0.16 17.17
CA ILE A 177 -19.96 -1.20 18.08
C ILE A 177 -18.52 -0.99 18.57
N LEU A 178 -17.66 -0.37 17.76
CA LEU A 178 -16.27 -0.08 18.14
C LEU A 178 -16.17 1.11 19.12
N GLY A 179 -17.20 1.95 19.19
CA GLY A 179 -17.30 3.08 20.11
C GLY A 179 -17.80 2.70 21.50
N VAL A 180 -18.39 1.51 21.70
CA VAL A 180 -19.15 1.18 22.92
C VAL A 180 -18.26 0.98 24.15
N ASN A 181 -17.24 0.13 24.03
CA ASN A 181 -16.39 -0.27 25.15
C ASN A 181 -15.01 -0.69 24.63
N LYS A 182 -13.94 -0.42 25.39
CA LYS A 182 -12.56 -0.79 25.01
C LYS A 182 -12.38 -2.31 24.78
N GLN A 183 -12.99 -3.15 25.63
CA GLN A 183 -12.96 -4.61 25.47
C GLN A 183 -13.71 -5.06 24.22
N ILE A 184 -14.94 -4.54 24.01
CA ILE A 184 -15.72 -4.83 22.80
C ILE A 184 -14.94 -4.40 21.56
N ARG A 185 -14.34 -3.20 21.59
CA ARG A 185 -13.48 -2.70 20.51
C ARG A 185 -12.36 -3.68 20.22
N GLN A 186 -11.57 -4.08 21.22
CA GLN A 186 -10.45 -5.00 21.02
C GLN A 186 -10.86 -6.35 20.40
N GLU A 187 -12.02 -6.88 20.79
CA GLU A 187 -12.52 -8.15 20.24
C GLU A 187 -13.14 -8.00 18.85
N ALA A 188 -13.82 -6.89 18.59
CA ALA A 188 -14.52 -6.62 17.34
C ALA A 188 -13.60 -6.05 16.25
N LEU A 189 -12.46 -5.44 16.62
CA LEU A 189 -11.55 -4.78 15.70
C LEU A 189 -11.04 -5.69 14.57
N PRO A 190 -10.59 -6.93 14.85
CA PRO A 190 -10.19 -7.87 13.80
C PRO A 190 -11.28 -8.11 12.77
N PHE A 191 -12.54 -8.24 13.21
CA PHE A 191 -13.68 -8.44 12.33
C PHE A 191 -13.96 -7.21 11.48
N ALA A 192 -13.84 -6.01 12.07
CA ALA A 192 -14.04 -4.76 11.36
C ALA A 192 -13.01 -4.60 10.23
N TYR A 193 -11.75 -4.97 10.46
CA TYR A 193 -10.72 -4.95 9.41
C TYR A 193 -10.98 -5.98 8.32
N ARG A 194 -11.37 -7.21 8.68
CA ARG A 194 -11.66 -8.28 7.71
C ARG A 194 -12.88 -7.97 6.83
N SER A 195 -13.84 -7.20 7.34
CA SER A 195 -15.02 -6.78 6.59
C SER A 195 -14.87 -5.42 5.90
N THR A 196 -13.73 -4.74 6.06
CA THR A 196 -13.49 -3.45 5.41
C THR A 196 -12.57 -3.63 4.20
N THR A 197 -13.04 -3.17 3.04
CA THR A 197 -12.23 -3.00 1.84
C THR A 197 -11.65 -1.59 1.84
N PHE A 198 -10.32 -1.48 1.87
CA PHE A 198 -9.65 -0.18 1.88
C PHE A 198 -9.44 0.32 0.46
N CYS A 199 -10.02 1.47 0.12
CA CYS A 199 -9.90 2.12 -1.17
C CYS A 199 -8.88 3.26 -1.06
N LEU A 200 -7.78 3.14 -1.81
CA LEU A 200 -6.60 4.02 -1.72
C LEU A 200 -6.32 4.63 -3.08
N ASP A 201 -5.91 5.89 -3.15
CA ASP A 201 -5.64 6.52 -4.45
C ASP A 201 -4.21 6.23 -4.91
N ASP A 202 -3.25 6.27 -3.98
CA ASP A 202 -1.84 6.08 -4.27
C ASP A 202 -1.09 5.26 -3.20
N LEU A 203 0.25 5.20 -3.32
CA LEU A 203 1.11 4.38 -2.46
C LEU A 203 1.26 5.00 -1.08
N ASP A 204 1.20 6.33 -1.04
CA ASP A 204 1.39 7.10 0.17
C ASP A 204 0.16 6.91 1.06
N ASP A 205 -1.03 6.86 0.48
CA ASP A 205 -2.26 6.43 1.17
C ASP A 205 -2.12 5.02 1.76
N ALA A 206 -1.56 4.07 1.01
CA ALA A 206 -1.36 2.71 1.51
C ALA A 206 -0.42 2.69 2.71
N VAL A 207 0.70 3.42 2.66
CA VAL A 207 1.63 3.53 3.78
C VAL A 207 0.94 4.19 4.97
N LYS A 208 0.19 5.28 4.77
CA LYS A 208 -0.56 5.96 5.83
C LYS A 208 -1.58 5.05 6.50
N VAL A 209 -2.34 4.28 5.72
CA VAL A 209 -3.28 3.28 6.25
C VAL A 209 -2.53 2.21 7.02
N LEU A 210 -1.50 1.58 6.45
CA LEU A 210 -0.76 0.49 7.10
C LEU A 210 -0.06 0.91 8.40
N VAL A 211 0.37 2.17 8.48
CA VAL A 211 0.90 2.76 9.70
C VAL A 211 -0.24 2.98 10.72
N GLY A 212 -1.34 3.60 10.29
CA GLY A 212 -2.44 3.96 11.17
C GLY A 212 -3.24 2.76 11.72
N VAL A 213 -3.43 1.70 10.94
CA VAL A 213 -4.16 0.49 11.35
C VAL A 213 -3.41 -0.36 12.38
N GLY A 214 -2.12 -0.05 12.62
CA GLY A 214 -1.28 -0.77 13.57
C GLY A 214 -1.14 -2.27 13.27
N GLN A 215 -0.69 -3.04 14.26
CA GLN A 215 -0.45 -4.47 14.06
C GLN A 215 -1.76 -5.26 13.88
N ILE A 216 -2.77 -4.99 14.72
CA ILE A 216 -4.06 -5.68 14.66
C ILE A 216 -4.70 -5.49 13.28
N GLY A 217 -4.66 -4.28 12.73
CA GLY A 217 -5.20 -4.05 11.40
C GLY A 217 -4.41 -4.73 10.30
N ARG A 218 -3.07 -4.66 10.33
CA ARG A 218 -2.21 -5.34 9.34
C ARG A 218 -2.44 -6.85 9.31
N ASP A 219 -2.62 -7.49 10.46
CA ASP A 219 -2.85 -8.94 10.55
C ASP A 219 -4.28 -9.35 10.13
N ASN A 220 -5.21 -8.40 10.00
CA ASN A 220 -6.63 -8.68 9.75
C ASN A 220 -7.19 -8.00 8.49
N MET A 221 -6.42 -7.16 7.81
CA MET A 221 -6.80 -6.59 6.52
C MET A 221 -6.75 -7.66 5.44
N THR A 222 -7.91 -7.99 4.86
CA THR A 222 -8.04 -9.01 3.81
C THR A 222 -8.13 -8.40 2.41
N SER A 223 -8.56 -7.13 2.31
CA SER A 223 -8.92 -6.50 1.03
C SER A 223 -8.40 -5.06 0.96
N LEU A 224 -7.63 -4.77 -0.09
CA LEU A 224 -7.07 -3.45 -0.39
C LEU A 224 -7.18 -3.18 -1.90
N GLN A 225 -7.76 -2.04 -2.26
CA GLN A 225 -8.05 -1.65 -3.63
C GLN A 225 -7.44 -0.28 -3.93
N PHE A 226 -6.81 -0.15 -5.09
CA PHE A 226 -6.32 1.15 -5.56
C PHE A 226 -7.26 1.74 -6.61
N HIS A 227 -7.68 3.00 -6.41
CA HIS A 227 -8.56 3.75 -7.33
C HIS A 227 -7.83 4.40 -8.50
N GLY A 228 -6.51 4.21 -8.60
CA GLY A 228 -5.73 4.55 -9.78
C GLY A 228 -6.43 4.05 -11.05
N ARG A 229 -6.38 4.87 -12.12
CA ARG A 229 -7.14 4.76 -13.39
C ARG A 229 -7.02 3.42 -14.15
N ALA A 230 -6.39 2.40 -13.57
CA ALA A 230 -6.44 1.00 -13.97
C ALA A 230 -6.84 0.13 -12.76
N ARG A 231 -8.09 -0.37 -12.78
CA ARG A 231 -8.67 -1.24 -11.75
C ARG A 231 -7.81 -2.49 -11.54
N THR A 232 -6.98 -2.48 -10.50
CA THR A 232 -6.18 -3.64 -10.08
C THR A 232 -6.61 -4.01 -8.67
N LYS A 233 -7.17 -5.22 -8.49
CA LYS A 233 -7.54 -5.74 -7.17
C LYS A 233 -6.38 -6.54 -6.61
N PHE A 234 -6.01 -6.30 -5.35
CA PHE A 234 -4.99 -7.07 -4.63
C PHE A 234 -5.68 -7.95 -3.57
N SER A 235 -5.31 -9.23 -3.52
CA SER A 235 -5.69 -10.16 -2.46
C SER A 235 -4.45 -10.47 -1.63
N LEU A 236 -4.55 -10.30 -0.31
CA LEU A 236 -3.50 -10.69 0.64
C LEU A 236 -3.82 -12.11 1.15
N TYR A 237 -2.86 -13.03 1.05
CA TYR A 237 -2.95 -14.41 1.55
C TYR A 237 -1.98 -14.62 2.72
#